data_AF-A0A0P7AWG3-F1
#
_entry.id   AF-A0A0P7AWG3-F1
#
_cell.length_a   1.000
_cell.length_b   1.000
_cell.length_c   1.000
_cell.angle_alpha   90.00
_cell.angle_beta   90.00
_cell.angle_gamma   90.00
#
_symmetry.space_group_name_H-M   'P 1'
#
loop_
_entity.id
_entity.type
_entity.pdbx_description
1 polymer ?
#
loop_
_entity_poly.entity_id
_entity_poly.type
_entity_poly.pdbx_seq_one_letter_code
_entity_poly.pdbx_strand_id
1 'polypeptide(L)'
;MFATHVPSNYTFSPSSATPHLTINHDVAADLDSSNAFEGPEKLLEVWFAPSPTTLPPTAPSNGLKAVPADTWVGMLDMVNCKILSVLESDNMDAYLLSESSMFVFPHKIILKTCGTTTLLLGLQRMLHIAAVDAGFPFHNANSVNDIRAAATPYRVFYSRKNFLFPHKQQGPHRSWKQEVKYLDDMFEGGSAYMVGKMNGDHWYLYLTSPNQQALTPPRTPESEAETGPLARIPVGTSSFGTGPNGHPDETLEILMTDLDPENAKQFYLSHASAVASDRLSAEAQDARKKAMDCLGGLADTVDEVDVFSNGVDLELDTNTLDSIEELTTEGHALGTVVSESCGLSGVYPTSEYPDARVDAYLFSPCGFSANGVIPPAPSTQPEGTQAKSEHYFTVHVTPEPECSFASFETNVPGGQSGRTTADIIEQVVNIFRPGRFSVTLFQDKGQTANPYGMGSDETKTWAAHKLVDPVRGYRRIDRIVHDFEDYDLVFRFYEREGWAGGKSARVGEDVFGTWAHWHKKVNITEHHEPHEPHEPHPLRKSNPPTMHLMYTLDANGNRLYTLKKVAQGQVTKSAHPARFSPDDKWSRQRVTLKRRFGLLLTQQKEE
;
A
#
# COMPACT_ATOMS: atom_id res chain seq x y z
N MET A 1 16.01 58.59 -17.83
CA MET A 1 16.58 57.36 -17.22
C MET A 1 15.60 56.92 -16.14
N PHE A 2 14.69 56.02 -16.47
CA PHE A 2 13.78 55.40 -15.50
C PHE A 2 14.21 53.95 -15.32
N ALA A 3 14.51 53.61 -14.06
CA ALA A 3 14.96 52.29 -13.64
C ALA A 3 13.78 51.31 -13.67
N THR A 4 13.94 50.20 -14.39
CA THR A 4 13.03 49.06 -14.36
C THR A 4 13.39 48.18 -13.17
N HIS A 5 12.55 48.21 -12.13
CA HIS A 5 12.60 47.27 -11.01
C HIS A 5 12.01 45.93 -11.47
N VAL A 6 12.76 44.84 -11.30
CA VAL A 6 12.27 43.47 -11.45
C VAL A 6 11.37 43.14 -10.24
N PRO A 7 10.20 42.50 -10.42
CA PRO A 7 9.33 42.09 -9.31
C PRO A 7 10.02 41.07 -8.40
N SER A 8 9.84 41.21 -7.08
CA SER A 8 10.47 40.41 -6.02
C SER A 8 9.93 38.97 -5.86
N ASN A 9 9.18 38.45 -6.83
CA ASN A 9 8.52 37.14 -6.74
C ASN A 9 9.14 36.10 -7.68
N TYR A 10 10.40 36.28 -8.06
CA TYR A 10 11.14 35.32 -8.90
C TYR A 10 11.98 34.39 -8.02
N THR A 11 11.38 33.30 -7.54
CA THR A 11 12.00 32.30 -6.65
C THR A 11 12.70 31.19 -7.43
N PHE A 12 13.64 31.55 -8.31
CA PHE A 12 14.65 30.62 -8.85
C PHE A 12 16.06 31.19 -8.60
N SER A 13 16.36 31.48 -7.34
CA SER A 13 17.74 31.61 -6.87
C SER A 13 18.14 30.28 -6.24
N PRO A 14 19.21 29.60 -6.71
CA PRO A 14 19.67 28.36 -6.12
C PRO A 14 20.36 28.69 -4.80
N SER A 15 19.58 28.76 -3.72
CA SER A 15 20.13 28.64 -2.38
C SER A 15 20.64 27.21 -2.21
N SER A 16 21.76 27.01 -1.52
CA SER A 16 22.40 25.69 -1.33
C SER A 16 21.59 24.70 -0.48
N ALA A 17 20.31 24.99 -0.22
CA ALA A 17 19.37 24.20 0.58
C ALA A 17 18.15 23.76 -0.25
N THR A 18 18.27 23.72 -1.58
CA THR A 18 17.18 23.41 -2.50
C THR A 18 17.29 21.98 -3.01
N PRO A 19 16.40 21.04 -2.60
CA PRO A 19 16.28 19.71 -3.17
C PRO A 19 16.31 19.67 -4.70
N HIS A 20 17.07 18.72 -5.25
CA HIS A 20 17.19 18.49 -6.69
C HIS A 20 16.18 17.42 -7.12
N LEU A 21 15.46 17.66 -8.23
CA LEU A 21 14.58 16.68 -8.88
C LEU A 21 15.32 16.11 -10.09
N THR A 22 15.45 14.79 -10.14
CA THR A 22 16.05 14.08 -11.29
C THR A 22 14.99 13.18 -11.92
N ILE A 23 14.82 13.22 -13.25
CA ILE A 23 13.79 12.45 -13.97
C ILE A 23 14.43 11.47 -14.97
N ASN A 24 13.90 10.24 -15.01
CA ASN A 24 14.36 9.18 -15.89
C ASN A 24 13.42 9.01 -17.11
N HIS A 25 13.74 9.73 -18.19
CA HIS A 25 12.90 9.78 -19.40
C HIS A 25 12.78 8.44 -20.13
N ASP A 26 13.83 7.60 -20.12
CA ASP A 26 13.85 6.32 -20.85
C ASP A 26 12.89 5.28 -20.26
N VAL A 27 12.71 5.30 -18.93
CA VAL A 27 11.83 4.35 -18.21
C VAL A 27 10.36 4.74 -18.35
N ALA A 28 10.08 6.05 -18.39
CA ALA A 28 8.72 6.60 -18.40
C ALA A 28 7.91 6.20 -19.64
N ALA A 29 8.57 5.94 -20.78
CA ALA A 29 7.92 5.69 -22.07
C ALA A 29 7.27 4.29 -22.22
N ASP A 30 7.68 3.30 -21.42
CA ASP A 30 7.33 1.88 -21.61
C ASP A 30 6.29 1.31 -20.60
N LEU A 31 5.64 2.18 -19.81
CA LEU A 31 4.73 1.76 -18.73
C LEU A 31 3.28 1.63 -19.23
N ASP A 32 2.77 0.40 -19.38
CA ASP A 32 1.37 0.07 -19.71
C ASP A 32 0.65 -0.60 -18.52
N SER A 33 -0.40 0.03 -17.98
CA SER A 33 -1.24 -0.48 -16.87
C SER A 33 -2.50 -1.24 -17.31
N SER A 34 -2.56 -1.77 -18.54
CA SER A 34 -3.76 -2.38 -19.15
C SER A 34 -4.38 -3.64 -18.48
N ASN A 35 -3.79 -4.20 -17.42
CA ASN A 35 -4.26 -5.44 -16.77
C ASN A 35 -4.72 -5.20 -15.32
N ALA A 36 -5.72 -5.96 -14.87
CA ALA A 36 -6.24 -5.91 -13.50
C ALA A 36 -5.11 -5.97 -12.45
N PHE A 37 -4.87 -4.80 -11.86
CA PHE A 37 -3.75 -4.46 -11.00
C PHE A 37 -4.06 -4.76 -9.53
N GLU A 38 -3.07 -5.21 -8.76
CA GLU A 38 -3.23 -5.39 -7.32
C GLU A 38 -2.84 -4.08 -6.62
N GLY A 39 -3.86 -3.32 -6.20
CA GLY A 39 -3.66 -2.07 -5.47
C GLY A 39 -2.99 -2.24 -4.10
N PRO A 40 -3.44 -3.14 -3.20
CA PRO A 40 -2.88 -3.26 -1.86
C PRO A 40 -1.37 -3.48 -1.84
N GLU A 41 -0.69 -2.58 -1.15
CA GLU A 41 0.76 -2.50 -1.15
C GLU A 41 1.41 -3.39 -0.10
N LYS A 42 2.68 -3.67 -0.35
CA LYS A 42 3.63 -4.29 0.57
C LYS A 42 4.56 -3.18 1.06
N LEU A 43 4.64 -2.98 2.36
CA LEU A 43 5.47 -1.96 2.99
C LEU A 43 6.57 -2.64 3.81
N LEU A 44 7.81 -2.30 3.53
CA LEU A 44 8.99 -2.74 4.29
C LEU A 44 9.74 -1.51 4.78
N GLU A 45 9.98 -1.47 6.07
CA GLU A 45 10.78 -0.44 6.72
C GLU A 45 11.90 -1.10 7.53
N VAL A 46 13.15 -0.78 7.20
CA VAL A 46 14.34 -1.35 7.83
C VAL A 46 15.16 -0.22 8.45
N TRP A 47 15.33 -0.28 9.76
CA TRP A 47 16.16 0.62 10.54
C TRP A 47 17.50 -0.02 10.80
N PHE A 48 18.59 0.70 10.58
CA PHE A 48 19.94 0.28 10.88
C PHE A 48 20.54 1.00 12.09
N ALA A 49 19.95 2.14 12.47
CA ALA A 49 20.24 2.85 13.72
C ALA A 49 18.96 3.52 14.26
N PRO A 50 18.89 3.88 15.56
CA PRO A 50 17.70 4.50 16.16
C PRO A 50 17.37 5.89 15.62
N SER A 51 18.36 6.64 15.10
CA SER A 51 18.19 8.02 14.65
C SER A 51 19.32 8.40 13.67
N PRO A 52 19.17 9.49 12.89
CA PRO A 52 20.24 9.96 12.01
C PRO A 52 21.46 10.48 12.77
N THR A 53 21.34 10.76 14.08
CA THR A 53 22.44 11.20 14.95
C THR A 53 23.15 10.07 15.68
N THR A 54 22.64 8.83 15.58
CA THR A 54 23.15 7.65 16.30
C THR A 54 23.70 6.58 15.35
N LEU A 55 24.22 7.01 14.20
CA LEU A 55 24.87 6.11 13.24
C LEU A 55 26.11 5.42 13.86
N PRO A 56 26.40 4.16 13.48
CA PRO A 56 27.60 3.49 13.95
C PRO A 56 28.87 4.18 13.41
N PRO A 57 30.00 4.12 14.12
CA PRO A 57 31.25 4.77 13.69
C PRO A 57 31.79 4.29 12.33
N THR A 58 31.34 3.13 11.85
CA THR A 58 31.71 2.54 10.56
C THR A 58 30.90 3.12 9.40
N ALA A 59 29.76 3.73 9.67
CA ALA A 59 28.92 4.36 8.66
C ALA A 59 29.37 5.82 8.40
N PRO A 60 29.20 6.35 7.17
CA PRO A 60 29.46 7.75 6.88
C PRO A 60 28.45 8.65 7.60
N SER A 61 28.73 9.96 7.68
CA SER A 61 27.86 10.93 8.35
C SER A 61 26.44 10.98 7.80
N ASN A 62 26.28 10.68 6.51
CA ASN A 62 24.99 10.67 5.81
C ASN A 62 24.37 9.26 5.75
N GLY A 63 25.01 8.25 6.37
CA GLY A 63 24.53 6.88 6.44
C GLY A 63 24.15 6.28 5.08
N LEU A 64 22.94 5.72 4.97
CA LEU A 64 22.45 5.13 3.70
C LEU A 64 22.34 6.14 2.55
N LYS A 65 22.21 7.43 2.82
CA LYS A 65 22.18 8.47 1.76
C LYS A 65 23.51 8.63 1.05
N ALA A 66 24.61 8.10 1.60
CA ALA A 66 25.90 8.08 0.90
C ALA A 66 25.93 7.03 -0.22
N VAL A 67 24.96 6.12 -0.28
CA VAL A 67 24.87 5.09 -1.32
C VAL A 67 24.44 5.72 -2.64
N PRO A 68 25.21 5.53 -3.74
CA PRO A 68 24.82 6.05 -5.05
C PRO A 68 23.47 5.54 -5.53
N ALA A 69 22.68 6.41 -6.17
CA ALA A 69 21.36 6.06 -6.71
C ALA A 69 21.40 4.83 -7.63
N ASP A 70 22.43 4.72 -8.47
CA ASP A 70 22.64 3.58 -9.40
C ASP A 70 22.78 2.22 -8.69
N THR A 71 23.27 2.20 -7.45
CA THR A 71 23.39 0.97 -6.66
C THR A 71 22.00 0.42 -6.30
N TRP A 72 21.01 1.30 -6.09
CA TRP A 72 19.64 0.91 -5.80
C TRP A 72 18.92 0.36 -7.03
N VAL A 73 19.27 0.80 -8.25
CA VAL A 73 18.66 0.32 -9.50
C VAL A 73 18.72 -1.20 -9.60
N GLY A 74 19.88 -1.81 -9.33
CA GLY A 74 20.02 -3.27 -9.38
C GLY A 74 19.13 -4.01 -8.38
N MET A 75 18.87 -3.43 -7.21
CA MET A 75 17.94 -4.00 -6.22
C MET A 75 16.48 -3.83 -6.66
N LEU A 76 16.12 -2.65 -7.18
CA LEU A 76 14.78 -2.35 -7.64
C LEU A 76 14.40 -3.22 -8.85
N ASP A 77 15.34 -3.47 -9.75
CA ASP A 77 15.18 -4.38 -10.89
C ASP A 77 14.84 -5.81 -10.45
N MET A 78 15.42 -6.29 -9.35
CA MET A 78 15.11 -7.62 -8.80
C MET A 78 13.65 -7.75 -8.33
N VAL A 79 13.02 -6.63 -7.97
CA VAL A 79 11.63 -6.59 -7.49
C VAL A 79 10.67 -5.99 -8.53
N ASN A 80 11.12 -5.86 -9.79
CA ASN A 80 10.39 -5.31 -10.93
C ASN A 80 9.93 -3.85 -10.72
N CYS A 81 10.75 -3.03 -10.06
CA CYS A 81 10.51 -1.60 -9.88
C CYS A 81 11.56 -0.81 -10.66
N LYS A 82 11.16 0.32 -11.24
CA LYS A 82 12.07 1.27 -11.88
C LYS A 82 11.94 2.65 -11.24
N ILE A 83 13.04 3.39 -11.18
CA ILE A 83 13.05 4.77 -10.68
C ILE A 83 12.54 5.68 -11.80
N LEU A 84 11.45 6.41 -11.53
CA LEU A 84 10.90 7.45 -12.41
C LEU A 84 11.58 8.78 -12.14
N SER A 85 11.72 9.11 -10.86
CA SER A 85 12.29 10.36 -10.40
C SER A 85 12.80 10.26 -8.97
N VAL A 86 13.63 11.22 -8.58
CA VAL A 86 14.19 11.34 -7.22
C VAL A 86 14.08 12.78 -6.75
N LEU A 87 13.48 12.98 -5.58
CA LEU A 87 13.53 14.22 -4.80
C LEU A 87 14.57 14.08 -3.68
N GLU A 88 15.71 14.75 -3.83
CA GLU A 88 16.82 14.70 -2.86
C GLU A 88 16.71 15.82 -1.83
N SER A 89 16.59 15.53 -0.53
CA SER A 89 16.59 16.55 0.53
C SER A 89 17.77 16.36 1.48
N ASP A 90 17.94 17.20 2.51
CA ASP A 90 19.12 17.10 3.39
C ASP A 90 19.13 15.77 4.15
N ASN A 91 17.97 15.31 4.61
CA ASN A 91 17.81 14.18 5.53
C ASN A 91 17.10 12.98 4.91
N MET A 92 16.60 13.10 3.68
CA MET A 92 15.89 12.02 3.00
C MET A 92 15.93 12.14 1.48
N ASP A 93 16.14 11.03 0.77
CA ASP A 93 15.91 10.97 -0.67
C ASP A 93 14.63 10.18 -0.95
N ALA A 94 13.69 10.78 -1.67
CA ALA A 94 12.41 10.18 -2.04
C ALA A 94 12.41 9.78 -3.51
N TYR A 95 12.33 8.48 -3.76
CA TYR A 95 12.33 7.87 -5.08
C TYR A 95 10.90 7.53 -5.46
N LEU A 96 10.39 8.15 -6.53
CA LEU A 96 9.14 7.77 -7.15
C LEU A 96 9.39 6.60 -8.08
N LEU A 97 8.67 5.50 -7.90
CA LEU A 97 8.89 4.26 -8.65
C LEU A 97 7.73 3.98 -9.60
N SER A 98 8.00 3.18 -10.62
CA SER A 98 6.97 2.65 -11.53
C SER A 98 5.87 1.88 -10.81
N GLU A 99 6.20 1.27 -9.67
CA GLU A 99 5.34 0.35 -8.90
C GLU A 99 5.34 0.71 -7.41
N SER A 100 5.30 2.02 -7.08
CA SER A 100 5.13 2.66 -5.76
C SER A 100 6.28 3.64 -5.39
N SER A 101 6.90 3.55 -4.21
CA SER A 101 7.86 4.53 -3.70
C SER A 101 8.96 3.93 -2.81
N MET A 102 10.11 4.60 -2.74
CA MET A 102 11.19 4.27 -1.80
C MET A 102 11.72 5.54 -1.15
N PHE A 103 11.97 5.50 0.16
CA PHE A 103 12.53 6.61 0.93
C PHE A 103 13.82 6.18 1.63
N VAL A 104 14.89 6.93 1.42
CA VAL A 104 16.22 6.64 1.99
C VAL A 104 16.60 7.74 2.98
N PHE A 105 16.66 7.40 4.26
CA PHE A 105 17.17 8.25 5.34
C PHE A 105 18.57 7.78 5.75
N PRO A 106 19.36 8.58 6.47
CA PRO A 106 20.68 8.12 6.94
C PRO A 106 20.65 6.82 7.74
N HIS A 107 19.59 6.59 8.51
CA HIS A 107 19.49 5.50 9.50
C HIS A 107 18.43 4.44 9.16
N LYS A 108 17.54 4.71 8.18
CA LYS A 108 16.46 3.80 7.81
C LYS A 108 16.11 3.90 6.32
N ILE A 109 15.54 2.83 5.79
CA ILE A 109 15.01 2.78 4.42
C ILE A 109 13.57 2.26 4.45
N ILE A 110 12.72 2.86 3.64
CA ILE A 110 11.33 2.46 3.44
C ILE A 110 11.18 2.09 1.97
N LEU A 111 10.71 0.89 1.70
CA LEU A 111 10.36 0.43 0.36
C LEU A 111 8.90 0.00 0.37
N LYS A 112 8.12 0.63 -0.50
CA LYS A 112 6.72 0.28 -0.73
C LYS A 112 6.56 -0.17 -2.16
N THR A 113 5.78 -1.23 -2.37
CA THR A 113 5.55 -1.79 -3.71
C THR A 113 4.12 -2.30 -3.86
N CYS A 114 3.55 -2.17 -5.06
CA CYS A 114 2.22 -2.66 -5.41
C CYS A 114 2.28 -3.77 -6.48
N GLY A 115 1.11 -4.17 -7.01
CA GLY A 115 1.04 -5.19 -8.06
C GLY A 115 1.51 -6.58 -7.61
N THR A 116 2.26 -7.24 -8.48
CA THR A 116 2.81 -8.59 -8.25
C THR A 116 4.30 -8.61 -7.89
N THR A 117 4.84 -7.43 -7.58
CA THR A 117 6.22 -7.23 -7.11
C THR A 117 6.57 -8.16 -5.95
N THR A 118 7.83 -8.58 -5.92
CA THR A 118 8.35 -9.54 -4.93
C THR A 118 9.25 -8.85 -3.92
N LEU A 119 8.72 -7.83 -3.24
CA LEU A 119 9.45 -6.95 -2.32
C LEU A 119 10.43 -7.67 -1.41
N LEU A 120 10.01 -8.77 -0.77
CA LEU A 120 10.85 -9.48 0.21
C LEU A 120 12.07 -10.14 -0.44
N LEU A 121 12.06 -10.43 -1.74
CA LEU A 121 13.24 -10.94 -2.44
C LEU A 121 14.33 -9.87 -2.60
N GLY A 122 13.98 -8.58 -2.56
CA GLY A 122 14.93 -7.48 -2.56
C GLY A 122 15.62 -7.25 -1.20
N LEU A 123 15.04 -7.75 -0.11
CA LEU A 123 15.52 -7.50 1.26
C LEU A 123 16.97 -7.94 1.48
N GLN A 124 17.36 -9.12 1.02
CA GLN A 124 18.75 -9.58 1.14
C GLN A 124 19.72 -8.61 0.44
N ARG A 125 19.36 -8.12 -0.75
CA ARG A 125 20.19 -7.18 -1.50
C ARG A 125 20.25 -5.82 -0.81
N MET A 126 19.14 -5.35 -0.26
CA MET A 126 19.07 -4.12 0.54
C MET A 126 20.02 -4.18 1.75
N LEU A 127 19.98 -5.27 2.52
CA LEU A 127 20.88 -5.46 3.67
C LEU A 127 22.35 -5.56 3.24
N HIS A 128 22.61 -6.15 2.07
CA HIS A 128 23.97 -6.23 1.52
C HIS A 128 24.50 -4.85 1.14
N ILE A 129 23.70 -4.03 0.44
CA ILE A 129 24.05 -2.63 0.10
C ILE A 129 24.33 -1.82 1.38
N ALA A 130 23.49 -1.96 2.41
CA ALA A 130 23.72 -1.28 3.68
C ALA A 130 25.05 -1.67 4.36
N ALA A 131 25.49 -2.93 4.23
CA ALA A 131 26.77 -3.38 4.77
C ALA A 131 27.97 -2.89 3.93
N VAL A 132 27.90 -3.03 2.61
CA VAL A 132 29.02 -2.76 1.70
C VAL A 132 29.18 -1.28 1.42
N ASP A 133 28.11 -0.61 1.02
CA ASP A 133 28.15 0.76 0.51
C ASP A 133 27.92 1.80 1.61
N ALA A 134 27.15 1.46 2.66
CA ALA A 134 26.87 2.35 3.79
C ALA A 134 27.61 1.99 5.09
N GLY A 135 28.40 0.91 5.11
CA GLY A 135 29.26 0.56 6.24
C GLY A 135 28.54 0.14 7.53
N PHE A 136 27.28 -0.30 7.45
CA PHE A 136 26.57 -0.81 8.62
C PHE A 136 27.13 -2.18 9.08
N PRO A 137 27.19 -2.43 10.41
CA PRO A 137 27.73 -3.70 10.94
C PRO A 137 26.98 -4.93 10.42
N PHE A 138 27.71 -6.03 10.18
CA PHE A 138 27.16 -7.33 9.83
C PHE A 138 27.85 -8.44 10.64
N HIS A 139 27.17 -9.56 10.84
CA HIS A 139 27.67 -10.67 11.69
C HIS A 139 27.63 -12.04 11.00
N ASN A 140 26.97 -12.13 9.84
CA ASN A 140 26.66 -13.39 9.17
C ASN A 140 27.70 -13.85 8.15
N ALA A 141 28.77 -13.07 7.94
CA ALA A 141 29.85 -13.37 7.00
C ALA A 141 31.20 -12.92 7.56
N ASN A 142 32.30 -13.49 7.02
CA ASN A 142 33.67 -13.14 7.43
C ASN A 142 34.25 -11.93 6.69
N SER A 143 33.64 -11.54 5.57
CA SER A 143 34.10 -10.47 4.70
C SER A 143 32.91 -9.72 4.12
N VAL A 144 33.04 -8.40 4.01
CA VAL A 144 32.02 -7.53 3.43
C VAL A 144 31.79 -7.82 1.94
N ASN A 145 32.81 -8.35 1.25
CA ASN A 145 32.72 -8.73 -0.16
C ASN A 145 32.00 -10.07 -0.40
N ASP A 146 31.61 -10.78 0.65
CA ASP A 146 30.78 -11.98 0.51
C ASP A 146 29.36 -11.57 0.11
N ILE A 147 28.82 -12.17 -0.95
CA ILE A 147 27.44 -11.92 -1.40
C ILE A 147 26.38 -12.19 -0.30
N ARG A 148 26.74 -12.96 0.72
CA ARG A 148 25.88 -13.23 1.88
C ARG A 148 25.97 -12.17 2.96
N ALA A 149 26.99 -11.31 2.97
CA ALA A 149 27.13 -10.27 3.99
C ALA A 149 25.86 -9.41 4.02
N ALA A 150 25.24 -9.33 5.19
CA ALA A 150 23.98 -8.61 5.36
C ALA A 150 24.05 -7.78 6.64
N ALA A 151 23.84 -6.46 6.49
CA ALA A 151 23.82 -5.55 7.61
C ALA A 151 22.81 -6.02 8.68
N THR A 152 23.21 -5.88 9.93
CA THR A 152 22.39 -6.18 11.11
C THR A 152 21.48 -5.01 11.38
N PRO A 153 20.16 -5.14 11.15
CA PRO A 153 19.25 -4.04 11.40
C PRO A 153 19.10 -3.79 12.90
N TYR A 154 18.81 -2.54 13.24
CA TYR A 154 18.29 -2.14 14.53
C TYR A 154 16.84 -2.62 14.70
N ARG A 155 16.02 -2.51 13.63
CA ARG A 155 14.61 -2.89 13.63
C ARG A 155 14.12 -3.17 12.21
N VAL A 156 13.16 -4.07 12.06
CA VAL A 156 12.47 -4.37 10.81
C VAL A 156 10.96 -4.33 11.03
N PHE A 157 10.25 -3.66 10.13
CA PHE A 157 8.80 -3.71 10.00
C PHE A 157 8.44 -4.18 8.59
N TYR A 158 7.52 -5.13 8.51
CA TYR A 158 6.88 -5.52 7.26
C TYR A 158 5.38 -5.55 7.46
N SER A 159 4.65 -4.86 6.62
CA SER A 159 3.20 -4.81 6.70
C SER A 159 2.53 -4.80 5.34
N ARG A 160 1.26 -5.20 5.36
CA ARG A 160 0.37 -5.04 4.20
C ARG A 160 -1.07 -5.24 4.59
N LYS A 161 -1.96 -4.64 3.82
CA LYS A 161 -3.37 -5.00 3.81
C LYS A 161 -3.58 -6.38 3.17
N ASN A 162 -4.71 -7.03 3.48
CA ASN A 162 -5.15 -8.21 2.76
C ASN A 162 -5.34 -7.91 1.25
N PHE A 163 -4.81 -8.78 0.39
CA PHE A 163 -4.89 -8.63 -1.07
C PHE A 163 -6.32 -8.84 -1.60
N LEU A 164 -6.66 -8.17 -2.71
CA LEU A 164 -7.83 -8.49 -3.53
C LEU A 164 -7.58 -9.76 -4.35
N PHE A 165 -6.36 -9.94 -4.87
CA PHE A 165 -5.99 -11.08 -5.73
C PHE A 165 -4.81 -11.91 -5.17
N PRO A 166 -4.93 -12.49 -3.96
CA PRO A 166 -3.83 -13.23 -3.31
C PRO A 166 -3.26 -14.38 -4.15
N HIS A 167 -4.06 -14.95 -5.05
CA HIS A 167 -3.65 -16.04 -5.95
C HIS A 167 -2.76 -15.58 -7.12
N LYS A 168 -2.74 -14.28 -7.46
CA LYS A 168 -1.86 -13.71 -8.49
C LYS A 168 -0.45 -13.39 -7.96
N GLN A 169 -0.30 -13.29 -6.65
CA GLN A 169 0.97 -12.94 -6.01
C GLN A 169 2.03 -14.03 -6.25
N GLN A 170 3.29 -13.61 -6.31
CA GLN A 170 4.43 -14.52 -6.43
C GLN A 170 5.10 -14.77 -5.09
N GLY A 171 5.81 -15.90 -4.96
CA GLY A 171 6.49 -16.24 -3.70
C GLY A 171 7.56 -15.19 -3.36
N PRO A 172 7.70 -14.78 -2.08
CA PRO A 172 7.06 -15.34 -0.89
C PRO A 172 5.64 -14.80 -0.57
N HIS A 173 5.08 -13.90 -1.37
CA HIS A 173 3.85 -13.14 -1.10
C HIS A 173 2.52 -13.87 -1.38
N ARG A 174 2.56 -15.19 -1.66
CA ARG A 174 1.34 -15.98 -1.92
C ARG A 174 0.46 -16.18 -0.68
N SER A 175 1.04 -16.01 0.51
CA SER A 175 0.29 -16.11 1.77
C SER A 175 1.08 -15.47 2.89
N TRP A 176 0.36 -14.94 3.89
CA TRP A 176 0.98 -14.41 5.11
C TRP A 176 1.94 -15.39 5.78
N LYS A 177 1.60 -16.68 5.79
CA LYS A 177 2.47 -17.73 6.34
C LYS A 177 3.83 -17.82 5.64
N GLN A 178 3.87 -17.65 4.31
CA GLN A 178 5.13 -17.72 3.55
C GLN A 178 5.98 -16.46 3.78
N GLU A 179 5.35 -15.30 3.89
CA GLU A 179 6.03 -14.04 4.19
C GLU A 179 6.67 -14.07 5.58
N VAL A 180 5.91 -14.51 6.60
CA VAL A 180 6.43 -14.68 7.96
C VAL A 180 7.56 -15.71 7.99
N LYS A 181 7.41 -16.84 7.28
CA LYS A 181 8.49 -17.83 7.20
C LYS A 181 9.75 -17.24 6.57
N TYR A 182 9.62 -16.50 5.47
CA TYR A 182 10.75 -15.87 4.80
C TYR A 182 11.51 -14.92 5.75
N LEU A 183 10.77 -14.11 6.52
CA LEU A 183 11.34 -13.18 7.49
C LEU A 183 11.97 -13.90 8.69
N ASP A 184 11.31 -14.94 9.22
CA ASP A 184 11.82 -15.76 10.33
C ASP A 184 13.06 -16.61 9.98
N ASP A 185 13.20 -16.98 8.70
CA ASP A 185 14.40 -17.63 8.18
C ASP A 185 15.57 -16.64 8.10
N MET A 186 15.30 -15.33 8.03
CA MET A 186 16.29 -14.26 7.90
C MET A 186 16.65 -13.61 9.25
N PHE A 187 15.68 -13.34 10.12
CA PHE A 187 15.86 -12.59 11.36
C PHE A 187 15.53 -13.40 12.62
N GLU A 188 16.16 -13.02 13.72
CA GLU A 188 15.81 -13.48 15.06
C GLU A 188 14.82 -12.53 15.75
N GLY A 189 13.99 -13.04 16.68
CA GLY A 189 13.10 -12.21 17.50
C GLY A 189 11.90 -11.59 16.77
N GLY A 190 11.54 -12.11 15.59
CA GLY A 190 10.38 -11.66 14.83
C GLY A 190 9.04 -12.06 15.45
N SER A 191 8.09 -11.13 15.40
CA SER A 191 6.70 -11.30 15.86
C SER A 191 5.73 -10.90 14.75
N ALA A 192 4.73 -11.76 14.50
CA ALA A 192 3.74 -11.58 13.43
C ALA A 192 2.32 -11.43 14.00
N TYR A 193 1.57 -10.46 13.48
CA TYR A 193 0.24 -10.08 13.92
C TYR A 193 -0.70 -9.92 12.73
N MET A 194 -1.99 -10.08 13.01
CA MET A 194 -3.07 -9.75 12.11
C MET A 194 -4.07 -8.90 12.87
N VAL A 195 -4.34 -7.71 12.34
CA VAL A 195 -5.15 -6.67 12.98
C VAL A 195 -6.40 -6.44 12.13
N GLY A 196 -7.57 -6.57 12.74
CA GLY A 196 -8.87 -6.49 12.03
C GLY A 196 -9.57 -7.84 11.92
N LYS A 197 -10.61 -7.90 11.07
CA LYS A 197 -11.45 -9.09 10.93
C LYS A 197 -10.78 -10.11 10.01
N MET A 198 -10.55 -11.33 10.50
CA MET A 198 -10.00 -12.45 9.72
C MET A 198 -10.78 -12.73 8.43
N ASN A 199 -12.10 -12.54 8.47
CA ASN A 199 -13.04 -12.81 7.40
C ASN A 199 -13.52 -11.54 6.70
N GLY A 200 -12.79 -10.44 6.83
CA GLY A 200 -13.07 -9.16 6.19
C GLY A 200 -11.80 -8.36 6.00
N ASP A 201 -11.92 -7.04 6.01
CA ASP A 201 -10.77 -6.14 5.94
C ASP A 201 -9.85 -6.30 7.18
N HIS A 202 -8.59 -6.62 6.91
CA HIS A 202 -7.56 -6.75 7.94
C HIS A 202 -6.19 -6.36 7.38
N TRP A 203 -5.26 -6.16 8.30
CA TRP A 203 -3.91 -5.71 8.05
C TRP A 203 -2.92 -6.64 8.76
N TYR A 204 -1.85 -7.01 8.08
CA TYR A 204 -0.80 -7.89 8.58
C TYR A 204 0.42 -7.07 8.98
N LEU A 205 1.07 -7.49 10.06
CA LEU A 205 2.27 -6.86 10.59
C LEU A 205 3.28 -7.91 11.02
N TYR A 206 4.51 -7.75 10.60
CA TYR A 206 5.67 -8.40 11.16
C TYR A 206 6.59 -7.32 11.70
N LEU A 207 7.06 -7.48 12.94
CA LEU A 207 8.07 -6.59 13.50
C LEU A 207 9.09 -7.36 14.34
N THR A 208 10.26 -6.77 14.48
CA THR A 208 11.32 -7.21 15.40
C THR A 208 11.46 -6.20 16.53
N SER A 209 11.74 -6.65 17.75
CA SER A 209 12.07 -5.75 18.87
C SER A 209 13.58 -5.58 19.01
N PRO A 210 14.10 -4.35 19.15
CA PRO A 210 15.52 -4.13 19.44
C PRO A 210 15.93 -4.66 20.83
N ASN A 211 14.99 -4.68 21.78
CA ASN A 211 15.21 -5.23 23.12
C ASN A 211 14.93 -6.74 23.13
N GLN A 212 15.95 -7.56 22.86
CA GLN A 212 15.84 -9.03 22.90
C GLN A 212 15.53 -9.63 24.29
N GLN A 213 15.30 -8.80 25.32
CA GLN A 213 14.94 -9.25 26.68
C GLN A 213 13.43 -9.45 26.88
N ALA A 214 12.58 -9.10 25.91
CA ALA A 214 11.15 -9.34 25.99
C ALA A 214 10.85 -10.85 25.86
N LEU A 215 10.38 -11.43 26.96
CA LEU A 215 9.90 -12.81 27.09
C LEU A 215 8.65 -13.04 26.21
N THR A 216 8.81 -13.19 24.89
CA THR A 216 7.73 -13.77 24.06
C THR A 216 7.46 -15.21 24.51
N PRO A 217 6.20 -15.64 24.66
CA PRO A 217 5.87 -17.02 24.97
C PRO A 217 6.54 -17.96 23.95
N PRO A 218 7.06 -19.14 24.39
CA PRO A 218 7.75 -20.05 23.50
C PRO A 218 6.84 -20.45 22.33
N ARG A 219 7.42 -20.49 21.12
CA ARG A 219 6.76 -21.03 19.93
C ARG A 219 6.25 -22.44 20.25
N THR A 220 5.08 -22.80 19.72
CA THR A 220 4.59 -24.19 19.76
C THR A 220 5.70 -25.10 19.19
N PRO A 221 6.08 -26.21 19.83
CA PRO A 221 7.25 -26.98 19.42
C PRO A 221 7.10 -27.44 17.96
N GLU A 222 8.02 -27.03 17.10
CA GLU A 222 8.14 -27.58 15.75
C GLU A 222 8.80 -28.96 15.85
N SER A 223 8.24 -29.94 15.16
CA SER A 223 8.87 -31.24 14.94
C SER A 223 10.25 -31.01 14.34
N GLU A 224 11.28 -31.55 14.98
CA GLU A 224 12.69 -31.47 14.59
C GLU A 224 12.85 -31.71 13.07
N ALA A 225 13.14 -30.65 12.34
CA ALA A 225 13.62 -30.70 10.98
C ALA A 225 14.95 -29.96 10.95
N GLU A 226 16.03 -30.74 11.02
CA GLU A 226 17.40 -30.30 10.77
C GLU A 226 17.47 -29.64 9.38
N THR A 227 17.56 -28.31 9.36
CA THR A 227 18.08 -27.56 8.21
C THR A 227 19.30 -26.80 8.71
N GLY A 228 20.41 -26.91 7.98
CA GLY A 228 21.76 -26.54 8.43
C GLY A 228 21.93 -25.07 8.85
N PRO A 229 23.06 -24.73 9.51
CA PRO A 229 23.24 -23.45 10.18
C PRO A 229 23.56 -22.35 9.16
N LEU A 230 22.54 -21.73 8.59
CA LEU A 230 22.62 -20.32 8.25
C LEU A 230 22.27 -19.57 9.54
N ALA A 231 23.27 -18.93 10.15
CA ALA A 231 23.04 -18.10 11.32
C ALA A 231 22.08 -16.97 10.93
N ARG A 232 20.89 -16.96 11.55
CA ARG A 232 19.90 -15.89 11.37
C ARG A 232 20.52 -14.56 11.82
N ILE A 233 20.09 -13.48 11.19
CA ILE A 233 20.60 -12.14 11.49
C ILE A 233 19.96 -11.69 12.81
N PRO A 234 20.76 -11.41 13.86
CA PRO A 234 20.22 -10.85 15.07
C PRO A 234 19.74 -9.41 14.80
N VAL A 235 18.81 -8.92 15.61
CA VAL A 235 18.27 -7.55 15.49
C VAL A 235 18.48 -6.82 16.81
N GLY A 236 18.89 -5.54 16.75
CA GLY A 236 19.08 -4.71 17.95
C GLY A 236 20.34 -4.99 18.77
N THR A 237 21.30 -5.77 18.26
CA THR A 237 22.54 -6.12 19.00
C THR A 237 23.59 -5.02 19.07
N SER A 238 23.48 -4.01 18.20
CA SER A 238 24.38 -2.86 18.20
C SER A 238 24.13 -2.01 19.44
N SER A 239 25.15 -1.86 20.29
CA SER A 239 25.09 -1.00 21.47
C SER A 239 25.12 0.47 21.03
N PHE A 240 23.95 1.04 20.79
CA PHE A 240 23.79 2.47 20.59
C PHE A 240 23.84 3.17 21.96
N GLY A 241 24.67 4.21 22.10
CA GLY A 241 24.70 5.01 23.33
C GLY A 241 23.32 5.62 23.62
N THR A 242 23.02 5.89 24.89
CA THR A 242 21.85 6.68 25.31
C THR A 242 22.02 8.12 24.81
N GLY A 243 21.79 8.33 23.52
CA GLY A 243 21.78 9.64 22.88
C GLY A 243 20.50 10.41 23.23
N PRO A 244 20.52 11.75 23.10
CA PRO A 244 19.35 12.56 23.36
C PRO A 244 18.18 12.13 22.46
N ASN A 245 16.98 12.08 23.05
CA ASN A 245 15.70 11.71 22.47
C ASN A 245 15.63 12.02 20.96
N GLY A 246 15.50 10.96 20.15
CA GLY A 246 14.97 11.13 18.80
C GLY A 246 13.59 11.79 18.89
N HIS A 247 13.23 12.58 17.87
CA HIS A 247 11.85 13.04 17.73
C HIS A 247 10.92 11.82 17.73
N PRO A 248 9.80 11.84 18.46
CA PRO A 248 8.87 10.72 18.48
C PRO A 248 8.39 10.46 17.04
N ASP A 249 8.64 9.25 16.55
CA ASP A 249 8.23 8.85 15.20
C ASP A 249 6.72 8.54 15.19
N GLU A 250 6.05 8.97 14.13
CA GLU A 250 4.61 8.77 13.92
C GLU A 250 4.40 8.42 12.45
N THR A 251 3.72 7.31 12.17
CA THR A 251 3.38 6.90 10.79
C THR A 251 1.88 6.69 10.70
N LEU A 252 1.23 7.44 9.82
CA LEU A 252 -0.19 7.33 9.48
C LEU A 252 -0.33 6.69 8.09
N GLU A 253 -1.07 5.59 7.97
CA GLU A 253 -1.52 5.06 6.68
C GLU A 253 -3.05 5.09 6.59
N ILE A 254 -3.56 5.46 5.41
CA ILE A 254 -4.98 5.45 5.05
C ILE A 254 -5.11 4.60 3.79
N LEU A 255 -5.77 3.45 3.91
CA LEU A 255 -5.91 2.47 2.84
C LEU A 255 -7.37 2.40 2.40
N MET A 256 -7.65 2.78 1.16
CA MET A 256 -8.97 3.11 0.64
C MET A 256 -9.36 2.16 -0.48
N THR A 257 -10.63 1.74 -0.50
CA THR A 257 -11.18 0.80 -1.49
C THR A 257 -12.61 1.17 -1.85
N ASP A 258 -13.11 0.65 -2.98
CA ASP A 258 -14.38 1.09 -3.59
C ASP A 258 -14.37 2.61 -3.80
N LEU A 259 -13.36 3.13 -4.51
CA LEU A 259 -13.25 4.57 -4.77
C LEU A 259 -14.48 5.07 -5.51
N ASP A 260 -14.88 6.32 -5.27
CA ASP A 260 -16.01 6.89 -5.98
C ASP A 260 -15.67 7.04 -7.48
N PRO A 261 -16.45 6.46 -8.40
CA PRO A 261 -16.08 6.47 -9.81
C PRO A 261 -15.95 7.87 -10.43
N GLU A 262 -16.69 8.87 -9.92
CA GLU A 262 -16.57 10.24 -10.42
C GLU A 262 -15.27 10.87 -9.94
N ASN A 263 -14.89 10.68 -8.68
CA ASN A 263 -13.61 11.15 -8.16
C ASN A 263 -12.42 10.40 -8.79
N ALA A 264 -12.56 9.10 -9.04
CA ALA A 264 -11.51 8.26 -9.61
C ALA A 264 -11.14 8.64 -11.06
N LYS A 265 -12.07 9.26 -11.82
CA LYS A 265 -11.80 9.76 -13.19
C LYS A 265 -10.60 10.70 -13.25
N GLN A 266 -10.33 11.44 -12.18
CA GLN A 266 -9.21 12.37 -12.11
C GLN A 266 -7.85 11.70 -12.34
N PHE A 267 -7.74 10.39 -12.12
CA PHE A 267 -6.51 9.62 -12.26
C PHE A 267 -6.45 8.83 -13.58
N TYR A 268 -7.26 9.21 -14.57
CA TYR A 268 -7.18 8.71 -15.96
C TYR A 268 -6.52 9.75 -16.85
N LEU A 269 -5.66 9.28 -17.77
CA LEU A 269 -4.96 10.13 -18.74
C LEU A 269 -5.92 11.04 -19.52
N SER A 270 -7.05 10.48 -19.98
CA SER A 270 -8.04 11.20 -20.78
C SER A 270 -8.68 12.38 -20.03
N HIS A 271 -8.92 12.23 -18.73
CA HIS A 271 -9.50 13.29 -17.90
C HIS A 271 -8.45 14.33 -17.54
N ALA A 272 -7.26 13.89 -17.10
CA ALA A 272 -6.18 14.80 -16.74
C ALA A 272 -5.75 15.67 -17.92
N SER A 273 -5.66 15.10 -19.12
CA SER A 273 -5.33 15.83 -20.35
C SER A 273 -6.39 16.89 -20.69
N ALA A 274 -7.67 16.58 -20.49
CA ALA A 274 -8.76 17.54 -20.69
C ALA A 274 -8.67 18.71 -19.69
N VAL A 275 -8.45 18.40 -18.41
CA VAL A 275 -8.28 19.42 -17.35
C VAL A 275 -7.06 20.31 -17.62
N ALA A 276 -5.94 19.72 -18.06
CA ALA A 276 -4.74 20.46 -18.43
C ALA A 276 -5.01 21.41 -19.62
N SER A 277 -5.69 20.92 -20.66
CA SER A 277 -6.07 21.72 -21.83
C SER A 277 -6.98 22.90 -21.48
N ASP A 278 -7.98 22.66 -20.61
CA ASP A 278 -8.90 23.69 -20.14
C ASP A 278 -8.18 24.77 -19.31
N ARG A 279 -7.24 24.36 -18.43
CA ARG A 279 -6.40 25.29 -17.65
C ARG A 279 -5.54 26.16 -18.56
N LEU A 280 -4.82 25.57 -19.51
CA LEU A 280 -3.99 26.31 -20.45
C LEU A 280 -4.81 27.32 -21.27
N SER A 281 -6.00 26.93 -21.71
CA SER A 281 -6.93 27.83 -22.41
C SER A 281 -7.37 29.00 -21.52
N ALA A 282 -7.71 28.75 -20.26
CA ALA A 282 -8.12 29.78 -19.31
C ALA A 282 -6.98 30.75 -18.97
N GLU A 283 -5.76 30.25 -18.78
CA GLU A 283 -4.56 31.06 -18.53
C GLU A 283 -4.21 31.94 -19.74
N ALA A 284 -4.30 31.40 -20.95
CA ALA A 284 -4.10 32.17 -22.18
C ALA A 284 -5.14 33.30 -22.32
N GLN A 285 -6.41 33.05 -21.96
CA GLN A 285 -7.45 34.08 -21.95
C GLN A 285 -7.20 35.16 -20.89
N ASP A 286 -6.80 34.78 -19.68
CA ASP A 286 -6.50 35.72 -18.61
C ASP A 286 -5.25 36.56 -18.93
N ALA A 287 -4.21 35.95 -19.51
CA ALA A 287 -3.02 36.65 -19.99
C ALA A 287 -3.36 37.66 -21.10
N ARG A 288 -4.21 37.28 -22.07
CA ARG A 288 -4.72 38.20 -23.11
C ARG A 288 -5.49 39.36 -22.50
N LYS A 289 -6.38 39.09 -21.54
CA LYS A 289 -7.16 40.12 -20.85
C LYS A 289 -6.25 41.08 -20.07
N LYS A 290 -5.29 40.56 -19.29
CA LYS A 290 -4.29 41.37 -18.59
C LYS A 290 -3.46 42.22 -19.54
N ALA A 291 -3.03 41.68 -20.68
CA ALA A 291 -2.32 42.44 -21.70
C ALA A 291 -3.16 43.57 -22.28
N MET A 292 -4.45 43.31 -22.57
CA MET A 292 -5.41 44.34 -23.01
C MET A 292 -5.62 45.43 -21.96
N ASP A 293 -5.74 45.04 -20.68
CA ASP A 293 -5.92 45.98 -19.56
C ASP A 293 -4.65 46.83 -19.33
N CYS A 294 -3.45 46.26 -19.50
CA CYS A 294 -2.18 46.97 -19.38
C CYS A 294 -1.90 47.93 -20.55
N LEU A 295 -2.46 47.68 -21.74
CA LEU A 295 -2.30 48.53 -22.93
C LEU A 295 -3.16 49.80 -22.91
N GLY A 296 -3.97 50.01 -21.85
CA GLY A 296 -4.50 51.32 -21.48
C GLY A 296 -5.29 52.04 -22.58
N GLY A 297 -6.50 51.56 -22.88
CA GLY A 297 -7.60 52.42 -23.34
C GLY A 297 -7.36 53.32 -24.55
N LEU A 298 -6.51 52.95 -25.51
CA LEU A 298 -6.53 53.52 -26.86
C LEU A 298 -7.59 52.78 -27.69
N ALA A 299 -8.84 52.93 -27.29
CA ALA A 299 -9.96 52.60 -28.15
C ALA A 299 -10.24 53.82 -29.05
N ASP A 300 -9.98 53.70 -30.35
CA ASP A 300 -11.01 54.00 -31.35
C ASP A 300 -10.60 53.56 -32.77
N THR A 301 -11.53 52.80 -33.37
CA THR A 301 -11.73 52.61 -34.82
C THR A 301 -10.52 52.22 -35.68
N VAL A 302 -10.27 50.92 -35.80
CA VAL A 302 -9.83 50.33 -37.07
C VAL A 302 -10.39 48.92 -37.15
N ASP A 303 -10.95 48.59 -38.32
CA ASP A 303 -11.58 47.32 -38.66
C ASP A 303 -10.86 46.11 -38.07
N GLU A 304 -11.65 45.15 -37.59
CA GLU A 304 -11.26 43.76 -37.36
C GLU A 304 -10.42 43.26 -38.55
N VAL A 305 -9.10 43.28 -38.37
CA VAL A 305 -8.21 42.37 -39.07
C VAL A 305 -7.82 41.36 -38.01
N ASP A 306 -8.56 40.25 -38.00
CA ASP A 306 -8.16 39.04 -37.31
C ASP A 306 -6.89 38.49 -37.98
N VAL A 307 -5.73 39.00 -37.57
CA VAL A 307 -4.41 38.54 -38.02
C VAL A 307 -4.11 37.12 -37.51
N PHE A 308 -4.95 36.56 -36.64
CA PHE A 308 -4.80 35.21 -36.08
C PHE A 308 -5.79 34.19 -36.67
N SER A 309 -6.65 34.57 -37.63
CA SER A 309 -7.56 33.65 -38.34
C SER A 309 -6.91 32.87 -39.48
N ASN A 310 -5.66 33.16 -39.85
CA ASN A 310 -4.99 32.37 -40.87
C ASN A 310 -4.10 31.33 -40.19
N GLY A 311 -4.56 30.08 -40.27
CA GLY A 311 -3.76 28.90 -39.95
C GLY A 311 -2.42 28.96 -40.67
N VAL A 312 -1.38 29.19 -39.88
CA VAL A 312 0.02 28.85 -40.11
C VAL A 312 0.68 28.91 -38.74
N ASP A 313 1.40 27.85 -38.41
CA ASP A 313 2.11 27.63 -37.16
C ASP A 313 2.78 28.91 -36.64
N LEU A 314 2.24 29.45 -35.55
CA LEU A 314 3.00 30.34 -34.70
C LEU A 314 3.90 29.43 -33.87
N GLU A 315 5.16 29.30 -34.32
CA GLU A 315 6.28 28.91 -33.48
C GLU A 315 6.29 29.86 -32.28
N LEU A 316 5.59 29.42 -31.23
CA LEU A 316 5.69 29.89 -29.86
C LEU A 316 7.18 29.79 -29.49
N ASP A 317 7.72 30.81 -28.83
CA ASP A 317 9.12 30.89 -28.42
C ASP A 317 9.59 29.56 -27.80
N THR A 318 10.17 28.70 -28.65
CA THR A 318 10.34 27.27 -28.41
C THR A 318 11.24 27.08 -27.20
N ASN A 319 12.16 28.00 -26.97
CA ASN A 319 13.10 27.95 -25.85
C ASN A 319 12.46 27.86 -24.45
N THR A 320 11.24 28.37 -24.22
CA THR A 320 10.63 28.37 -22.87
C THR A 320 9.75 27.16 -22.61
N LEU A 321 9.06 26.63 -23.63
CA LEU A 321 8.37 25.33 -23.53
C LEU A 321 9.35 24.17 -23.64
N ASP A 322 10.35 24.26 -24.52
CA ASP A 322 11.46 23.30 -24.61
C ASP A 322 12.16 23.20 -23.26
N SER A 323 12.33 24.30 -22.51
CA SER A 323 12.92 24.27 -21.16
C SER A 323 12.06 23.53 -20.12
N ILE A 324 10.73 23.45 -20.29
CA ILE A 324 9.81 22.78 -19.34
C ILE A 324 9.58 21.31 -19.76
N GLU A 325 9.53 21.04 -21.07
CA GLU A 325 9.49 19.70 -21.64
C GLU A 325 10.84 18.96 -21.53
N GLU A 326 11.98 19.67 -21.56
CA GLU A 326 13.30 19.10 -21.29
C GLU A 326 13.50 18.74 -19.80
N LEU A 327 12.70 19.31 -18.90
CA LEU A 327 12.83 19.13 -17.44
C LEU A 327 11.76 18.21 -16.83
N THR A 328 10.72 17.80 -17.57
CA THR A 328 9.64 16.94 -17.06
C THR A 328 9.09 16.01 -18.16
N THR A 329 8.81 14.74 -17.83
CA THR A 329 8.08 13.87 -18.78
C THR A 329 6.59 14.23 -18.79
N GLU A 330 5.87 13.87 -19.86
CA GLU A 330 4.41 14.06 -19.97
C GLU A 330 3.65 13.54 -18.73
N GLY A 331 4.08 12.40 -18.19
CA GLY A 331 3.51 11.82 -16.96
C GLY A 331 3.71 12.69 -15.72
N HIS A 332 4.85 13.37 -15.57
CA HIS A 332 5.09 14.29 -14.45
C HIS A 332 4.26 15.56 -14.58
N ALA A 333 4.22 16.16 -15.78
CA ALA A 333 3.45 17.37 -16.02
C ALA A 333 1.95 17.15 -15.71
N LEU A 334 1.39 16.04 -16.21
CA LEU A 334 0.00 15.67 -15.91
C LEU A 334 -0.18 15.25 -14.46
N GLY A 335 0.81 14.60 -13.84
CA GLY A 335 0.82 14.28 -12.42
C GLY A 335 0.68 15.53 -11.54
N THR A 336 1.40 16.60 -11.85
CA THR A 336 1.27 17.90 -11.16
C THR A 336 -0.13 18.47 -11.30
N VAL A 337 -0.69 18.49 -12.52
CA VAL A 337 -2.06 18.97 -12.76
C VAL A 337 -3.08 18.20 -11.91
N VAL A 338 -2.98 16.87 -11.88
CA VAL A 338 -3.87 16.01 -11.08
C VAL A 338 -3.69 16.29 -9.58
N SER A 339 -2.45 16.37 -9.10
CA SER A 339 -2.15 16.65 -7.68
C SER A 339 -2.77 17.95 -7.19
N GLU A 340 -2.73 18.99 -8.01
CA GLU A 340 -3.34 20.29 -7.72
C GLU A 340 -4.87 20.24 -7.81
N SER A 341 -5.41 19.67 -8.91
CA SER A 341 -6.85 19.69 -9.17
C SER A 341 -7.64 18.84 -8.17
N CYS A 342 -7.08 17.71 -7.74
CA CYS A 342 -7.74 16.83 -6.78
C CYS A 342 -7.56 17.28 -5.32
N GLY A 343 -6.70 18.27 -5.07
CA GLY A 343 -6.46 18.83 -3.73
C GLY A 343 -5.39 18.10 -2.91
N LEU A 344 -4.62 17.18 -3.52
CA LEU A 344 -3.50 16.50 -2.87
C LEU A 344 -2.38 17.46 -2.47
N SER A 345 -2.05 18.42 -3.35
CA SER A 345 -1.06 19.47 -3.06
C SER A 345 -1.45 20.36 -1.86
N GLY A 346 -2.73 20.37 -1.50
CA GLY A 346 -3.23 21.10 -0.33
C GLY A 346 -3.17 20.32 0.98
N VAL A 347 -2.72 19.05 1.00
CA VAL A 347 -2.64 18.27 2.25
C VAL A 347 -1.59 18.87 3.18
N TYR A 348 -0.45 19.27 2.62
CA TYR A 348 0.60 20.03 3.32
C TYR A 348 0.94 21.27 2.49
N PRO A 349 0.16 22.36 2.64
CA PRO A 349 0.28 23.52 1.77
C PRO A 349 1.56 24.31 2.06
N THR A 350 2.15 24.90 1.03
CA THR A 350 3.37 25.72 1.13
C THR A 350 3.21 26.98 1.98
N SER A 351 1.97 27.42 2.22
CA SER A 351 1.65 28.50 3.16
C SER A 351 1.95 28.14 4.62
N GLU A 352 1.86 26.85 4.98
CA GLU A 352 2.16 26.35 6.33
C GLU A 352 3.53 25.67 6.39
N TYR A 353 3.94 25.02 5.31
CA TYR A 353 5.22 24.32 5.16
C TYR A 353 6.01 24.95 4.01
N PRO A 354 6.69 26.09 4.25
CA PRO A 354 7.55 26.70 3.24
C PRO A 354 8.56 25.65 2.77
N ASP A 355 8.76 25.52 1.46
CA ASP A 355 9.62 24.53 0.81
C ASP A 355 9.08 23.09 0.73
N ALA A 356 7.82 22.84 1.13
CA ALA A 356 7.13 21.58 0.82
C ALA A 356 7.07 21.35 -0.69
N ARG A 357 7.37 20.11 -1.11
CA ARG A 357 7.43 19.71 -2.53
C ARG A 357 6.65 18.44 -2.75
N VAL A 358 6.04 18.33 -3.92
CA VAL A 358 5.33 17.15 -4.38
C VAL A 358 5.86 16.78 -5.76
N ASP A 359 6.34 15.56 -5.88
CA ASP A 359 6.70 14.94 -7.15
C ASP A 359 5.62 13.91 -7.48
N ALA A 360 4.93 14.11 -8.59
CA ALA A 360 3.72 13.37 -8.94
C ALA A 360 3.79 12.89 -10.38
N TYR A 361 3.28 11.69 -10.62
CA TYR A 361 3.31 11.03 -11.92
C TYR A 361 1.95 10.40 -12.25
N LEU A 362 1.46 10.66 -13.45
CA LEU A 362 0.27 10.03 -14.02
C LEU A 362 0.68 8.94 -15.02
N PHE A 363 0.15 7.73 -14.82
CA PHE A 363 0.42 6.57 -15.67
C PHE A 363 -0.59 6.46 -16.81
N SER A 364 -0.16 5.82 -17.90
CA SER A 364 -1.00 5.52 -19.07
C SER A 364 -1.50 4.07 -19.04
N PRO A 365 -2.78 3.81 -19.33
CA PRO A 365 -3.86 4.79 -19.58
C PRO A 365 -4.44 5.43 -18.29
N CYS A 366 -4.12 4.87 -17.13
CA CYS A 366 -4.53 5.38 -15.82
C CYS A 366 -3.62 4.90 -14.70
N GLY A 367 -3.78 5.53 -13.53
CA GLY A 367 -2.98 5.27 -12.34
C GLY A 367 -2.19 6.52 -11.95
N PHE A 368 -1.95 6.71 -10.65
CA PHE A 368 -1.27 7.89 -10.14
C PHE A 368 -0.37 7.56 -8.97
N SER A 369 0.80 8.17 -8.91
CA SER A 369 1.73 8.06 -7.79
C SER A 369 2.27 9.44 -7.44
N ALA A 370 2.46 9.75 -6.16
CA ALA A 370 3.12 10.97 -5.75
C ALA A 370 3.89 10.80 -4.45
N ASN A 371 5.08 11.41 -4.40
CA ASN A 371 5.88 11.57 -3.19
C ASN A 371 5.89 13.04 -2.78
N GLY A 372 5.71 13.29 -1.49
CA GLY A 372 5.90 14.60 -0.89
C GLY A 372 7.08 14.62 0.05
N VAL A 373 7.88 15.68 -0.01
CA VAL A 373 8.90 16.01 0.99
C VAL A 373 8.43 17.24 1.75
N ILE A 374 8.20 17.07 3.04
CA ILE A 374 7.59 18.09 3.90
C ILE A 374 8.63 18.53 4.94
N PRO A 375 9.10 19.78 4.90
CA PRO A 375 10.00 20.29 5.92
C PRO A 375 9.28 20.42 7.26
N PRO A 376 10.02 20.46 8.38
CA PRO A 376 9.41 20.69 9.68
C PRO A 376 8.72 22.06 9.72
N ALA A 377 7.53 22.11 10.35
CA ALA A 377 6.77 23.35 10.46
C ALA A 377 7.59 24.49 11.11
N PRO A 378 7.49 25.75 10.64
CA PRO A 378 8.24 26.87 11.20
C PRO A 378 7.98 27.09 12.71
N SER A 379 6.78 26.75 13.17
CA SER A 379 6.31 26.94 14.55
C SER A 379 6.84 25.91 15.55
N THR A 380 7.47 24.82 15.08
CA THR A 380 7.98 23.73 15.93
C THR A 380 9.51 23.74 16.08
N GLN A 381 10.21 24.72 15.49
CA GLN A 381 11.66 24.88 15.57
C GLN A 381 12.08 25.64 16.84
N PRO A 382 12.77 25.02 17.81
CA PRO A 382 13.49 25.76 18.85
C PRO A 382 14.66 26.52 18.22
N GLU A 383 14.88 27.78 18.63
CA GLU A 383 16.07 28.53 18.23
C GLU A 383 17.35 27.75 18.62
N GLY A 384 18.13 27.31 17.63
CA GLY A 384 19.48 26.78 17.83
C GLY A 384 19.69 25.26 17.70
N THR A 385 18.68 24.45 17.37
CA THR A 385 18.86 23.00 17.11
C THR A 385 19.03 22.68 15.62
N GLN A 386 20.15 22.06 15.26
CA GLN A 386 20.58 21.78 13.87
C GLN A 386 19.90 20.58 13.18
N ALA A 387 19.06 19.80 13.86
CA ALA A 387 18.40 18.65 13.24
C ALA A 387 17.02 19.05 12.69
N LYS A 388 16.97 19.50 11.43
CA LYS A 388 15.71 19.63 10.70
C LYS A 388 15.22 18.21 10.37
N SER A 389 14.24 17.67 11.10
CA SER A 389 13.61 16.41 10.69
C SER A 389 12.66 16.69 9.51
N GLU A 390 13.07 16.32 8.30
CA GLU A 390 12.16 16.30 7.15
C GLU A 390 11.20 15.11 7.26
N HIS A 391 9.98 15.34 6.81
CA HIS A 391 8.89 14.39 6.77
C HIS A 391 8.55 14.05 5.33
N TYR A 392 7.78 12.99 5.12
CA TYR A 392 7.30 12.57 3.82
C TYR A 392 5.82 12.28 3.83
N PHE A 393 5.22 12.31 2.65
CA PHE A 393 4.03 11.54 2.37
C PHE A 393 4.17 10.80 1.04
N THR A 394 3.40 9.73 0.84
CA THR A 394 3.25 9.08 -0.46
C THR A 394 1.81 8.71 -0.74
N VAL A 395 1.43 8.74 -2.01
CA VAL A 395 0.10 8.36 -2.51
C VAL A 395 0.23 7.46 -3.71
N HIS A 396 -0.56 6.38 -3.72
CA HIS A 396 -0.66 5.47 -4.86
C HIS A 396 -2.11 5.15 -5.18
N VAL A 397 -2.48 5.22 -6.46
CA VAL A 397 -3.87 5.12 -6.91
C VAL A 397 -4.00 4.14 -8.07
N THR A 398 -4.89 3.17 -7.89
CA THR A 398 -5.41 2.25 -8.89
C THR A 398 -6.90 2.58 -9.09
N PRO A 399 -7.26 3.39 -10.09
CA PRO A 399 -8.61 3.94 -10.21
C PRO A 399 -9.65 2.98 -10.80
N GLU A 400 -9.25 1.82 -11.34
CA GLU A 400 -10.11 0.89 -12.06
C GLU A 400 -11.27 0.38 -11.19
N PRO A 401 -12.55 0.53 -11.62
CA PRO A 401 -13.71 0.24 -10.77
C PRO A 401 -13.75 -1.15 -10.16
N GLU A 402 -13.30 -2.17 -10.88
CA GLU A 402 -13.29 -3.57 -10.45
C GLU A 402 -12.30 -3.88 -9.31
N CYS A 403 -11.28 -3.04 -9.12
CA CYS A 403 -10.23 -3.25 -8.12
C CYS A 403 -9.74 -1.94 -7.49
N SER A 404 -10.60 -0.91 -7.51
CA SER A 404 -10.22 0.45 -7.14
C SER A 404 -9.62 0.52 -5.74
N PHE A 405 -8.44 1.12 -5.67
CA PHE A 405 -7.62 1.20 -4.47
C PHE A 405 -6.85 2.52 -4.46
N ALA A 406 -6.75 3.14 -3.29
CA ALA A 406 -5.83 4.24 -3.07
C ALA A 406 -5.18 4.09 -1.70
N SER A 407 -3.91 4.47 -1.59
CA SER A 407 -3.22 4.58 -0.32
C SER A 407 -2.68 5.98 -0.12
N PHE A 408 -2.62 6.39 1.13
CA PHE A 408 -1.91 7.57 1.59
C PHE A 408 -1.10 7.18 2.81
N GLU A 409 0.16 7.53 2.84
CA GLU A 409 1.05 7.31 3.98
C GLU A 409 1.81 8.59 4.28
N THR A 410 2.02 8.92 5.55
CA THR A 410 2.78 10.09 5.97
C THR A 410 3.44 9.85 7.32
N ASN A 411 4.60 10.47 7.53
CA ASN A 411 5.19 10.57 8.86
C ASN A 411 5.17 12.00 9.43
N VAL A 412 4.37 12.91 8.84
CA VAL A 412 4.16 14.24 9.41
C VAL A 412 3.31 14.09 10.68
N PRO A 413 3.81 14.47 11.86
CA PRO A 413 3.10 14.30 13.12
C PRO A 413 1.79 15.08 13.16
N GLY A 414 0.70 14.42 13.57
CA GLY A 414 -0.58 15.10 13.76
C GLY A 414 -0.52 16.16 14.86
N GLY A 415 -1.14 17.32 14.62
CA GLY A 415 -1.14 18.48 15.53
C GLY A 415 -0.11 19.55 15.18
N GLN A 416 0.80 19.30 14.23
CA GLN A 416 1.66 20.35 13.68
C GLN A 416 0.82 21.43 12.98
N SER A 417 1.23 22.69 13.10
CA SER A 417 0.57 23.86 12.51
C SER A 417 -0.93 24.03 12.87
N GLY A 418 -1.42 23.33 13.90
CA GLY A 418 -2.82 23.39 14.34
C GLY A 418 -3.78 22.45 13.58
N ARG A 419 -3.29 21.66 12.61
CA ARG A 419 -4.09 20.63 11.92
C ARG A 419 -4.03 19.31 12.67
N THR A 420 -5.18 18.72 12.95
CA THR A 420 -5.27 17.42 13.62
C THR A 420 -5.05 16.27 12.65
N THR A 421 -4.71 15.08 13.16
CA THR A 421 -4.67 13.85 12.34
C THR A 421 -6.02 13.58 11.68
N ALA A 422 -7.13 13.92 12.34
CA ALA A 422 -8.47 13.78 11.78
C ALA A 422 -8.71 14.70 10.58
N ASP A 423 -8.21 15.93 10.60
CA ASP A 423 -8.32 16.87 9.47
C ASP A 423 -7.56 16.36 8.23
N ILE A 424 -6.40 15.74 8.44
CA ILE A 424 -5.62 15.10 7.37
C ILE A 424 -6.40 13.93 6.79
N ILE A 425 -6.92 13.04 7.66
CA ILE A 425 -7.74 11.90 7.23
C ILE A 425 -8.97 12.38 6.43
N GLU A 426 -9.69 13.38 6.92
CA GLU A 426 -10.88 13.91 6.25
C GLU A 426 -10.53 14.49 4.88
N GLN A 427 -9.46 15.28 4.78
CA GLN A 427 -9.02 15.82 3.49
C GLN A 427 -8.67 14.70 2.50
N VAL A 428 -7.84 13.75 2.90
CA VAL A 428 -7.42 12.63 2.02
C VAL A 428 -8.61 11.79 1.59
N VAL A 429 -9.49 11.43 2.53
CA VAL A 429 -10.70 10.64 2.23
C VAL A 429 -11.65 11.40 1.29
N ASN A 430 -11.69 12.73 1.34
CA ASN A 430 -12.51 13.55 0.43
C ASN A 430 -11.97 13.60 -1.00
N ILE A 431 -10.67 13.39 -1.22
CA ILE A 431 -10.08 13.28 -2.57
C ILE A 431 -10.68 12.09 -3.31
N PHE A 432 -10.77 10.94 -2.65
CA PHE A 432 -11.14 9.66 -3.28
C PHE A 432 -12.58 9.19 -3.02
N ARG A 433 -13.19 9.69 -1.95
CA ARG A 433 -14.54 9.34 -1.46
C ARG A 433 -14.83 7.83 -1.41
N PRO A 434 -13.95 7.00 -0.82
CA PRO A 434 -14.08 5.55 -0.83
C PRO A 434 -15.38 5.03 -0.23
N GLY A 435 -15.83 3.85 -0.62
CA GLY A 435 -16.88 3.12 0.08
C GLY A 435 -16.40 2.61 1.44
N ARG A 436 -15.12 2.20 1.52
CA ARG A 436 -14.49 1.63 2.71
C ARG A 436 -13.03 2.05 2.83
N PHE A 437 -12.56 2.30 4.04
CA PHE A 437 -11.13 2.53 4.28
C PHE A 437 -10.70 2.07 5.68
N SER A 438 -9.42 1.75 5.80
CA SER A 438 -8.75 1.51 7.09
C SER A 438 -7.70 2.57 7.37
N VAL A 439 -7.46 2.83 8.65
CA VAL A 439 -6.40 3.72 9.14
C VAL A 439 -5.51 2.93 10.08
N THR A 440 -4.19 3.00 9.87
CA THR A 440 -3.16 2.58 10.83
C THR A 440 -2.41 3.81 11.29
N LEU A 441 -2.28 3.98 12.60
CA LEU A 441 -1.44 5.01 13.20
C LEU A 441 -0.44 4.32 14.14
N PHE A 442 0.84 4.35 13.78
CA PHE A 442 1.95 3.97 14.64
C PHE A 442 2.50 5.21 15.33
N GLN A 443 2.71 5.12 16.65
CA GLN A 443 3.32 6.19 17.42
C GLN A 443 4.36 5.62 18.39
N ASP A 444 5.57 6.18 18.38
CA ASP A 444 6.62 5.85 19.33
C ASP A 444 6.23 6.30 20.75
N LYS A 445 6.46 5.43 21.74
CA LYS A 445 6.22 5.69 23.17
C LYS A 445 7.30 6.54 23.83
N GLY A 446 8.47 6.63 23.22
CA GLY A 446 9.66 7.21 23.82
C GLY A 446 10.17 6.42 25.03
N GLN A 447 11.42 6.67 25.44
CA GLN A 447 12.10 5.92 26.51
C GLN A 447 11.54 6.14 27.94
N THR A 448 10.46 6.90 28.12
CA THR A 448 9.87 7.19 29.44
C THR A 448 8.85 6.14 29.93
N ALA A 449 8.50 5.15 29.12
CA ALA A 449 7.58 4.09 29.52
C ALA A 449 8.31 3.00 30.34
N ASN A 450 8.39 3.19 31.66
CA ASN A 450 8.88 2.15 32.57
C ASN A 450 8.01 0.88 32.42
N PRO A 451 8.57 -0.33 32.17
CA PRO A 451 7.82 -1.57 31.91
C PRO A 451 6.90 -2.02 33.06
N TYR A 452 7.05 -1.40 34.24
CA TYR A 452 6.23 -1.67 35.43
C TYR A 452 5.08 -0.68 35.66
N GLY A 453 4.79 0.23 34.71
CA GLY A 453 3.56 1.02 34.73
C GLY A 453 3.46 2.11 35.81
N MET A 454 4.58 2.53 36.42
CA MET A 454 4.65 3.69 37.33
C MET A 454 5.12 4.97 36.60
N GLY A 455 4.60 5.22 35.41
CA GLY A 455 4.66 6.53 34.75
C GLY A 455 3.29 7.19 34.82
N SER A 456 3.22 8.52 34.85
CA SER A 456 1.96 9.28 34.88
C SER A 456 0.98 8.78 33.82
N ASP A 457 -0.26 8.48 34.22
CA ASP A 457 -1.34 7.93 33.38
C ASP A 457 -1.62 8.73 32.09
N GLU A 458 -1.13 9.96 32.01
CA GLU A 458 -1.37 10.91 30.91
C GLU A 458 -0.73 10.49 29.56
N THR A 459 0.39 9.76 29.54
CA THR A 459 1.06 9.39 28.27
C THR A 459 0.46 8.14 27.61
N LYS A 460 -0.03 7.17 28.41
CA LYS A 460 -0.64 5.92 27.90
C LYS A 460 -1.95 6.13 27.14
N THR A 461 -2.58 7.30 27.28
CA THR A 461 -3.89 7.60 26.68
C THR A 461 -3.80 8.47 25.42
N TRP A 462 -2.63 9.02 25.08
CA TRP A 462 -2.48 10.06 24.06
C TRP A 462 -2.78 9.58 22.62
N ALA A 463 -2.20 8.47 22.17
CA ALA A 463 -2.49 7.89 20.84
C ALA A 463 -3.97 7.46 20.70
N ALA A 464 -4.54 6.95 21.79
CA ALA A 464 -5.95 6.59 21.87
C ALA A 464 -6.88 7.82 21.74
N HIS A 465 -6.42 9.01 22.16
CA HIS A 465 -7.14 10.28 22.10
C HIS A 465 -6.95 11.07 20.79
N LYS A 466 -5.77 11.01 20.14
CA LYS A 466 -5.47 11.76 18.89
C LYS A 466 -6.45 11.55 17.75
N LEU A 467 -7.11 10.39 17.72
CA LEU A 467 -8.08 10.04 16.69
C LEU A 467 -9.53 10.02 17.23
N VAL A 468 -9.89 10.65 18.35
CA VAL A 468 -11.27 10.51 18.89
C VAL A 468 -12.35 10.98 17.91
N ASP A 469 -11.99 11.88 17.00
CA ASP A 469 -12.94 12.53 16.12
C ASP A 469 -13.57 11.60 15.07
N PRO A 470 -14.89 11.75 14.82
CA PRO A 470 -15.57 11.06 13.75
C PRO A 470 -15.15 11.62 12.38
N VAL A 471 -14.99 10.75 11.39
CA VAL A 471 -14.77 11.16 10.00
C VAL A 471 -16.15 11.39 9.36
N ARG A 472 -16.41 12.61 8.90
CA ARG A 472 -17.74 13.00 8.41
C ARG A 472 -18.18 12.16 7.21
N GLY A 473 -19.42 11.68 7.23
CA GLY A 473 -19.97 10.82 6.18
C GLY A 473 -19.49 9.36 6.23
N TYR A 474 -18.74 8.98 7.28
CA TYR A 474 -18.28 7.62 7.48
C TYR A 474 -18.57 7.13 8.89
N ARG A 475 -19.01 5.89 8.98
CA ARG A 475 -19.24 5.17 10.22
C ARG A 475 -18.03 4.30 10.53
N ARG A 476 -17.45 4.49 11.71
CA ARG A 476 -16.39 3.62 12.23
C ARG A 476 -16.99 2.25 12.60
N ILE A 477 -16.47 1.20 11.99
CA ILE A 477 -16.89 -0.19 12.21
C ILE A 477 -16.01 -0.86 13.27
N ASP A 478 -14.69 -0.71 13.16
CA ASP A 478 -13.74 -1.31 14.10
C ASP A 478 -12.75 -0.26 14.63
N ARG A 479 -12.32 -0.46 15.88
CA ARG A 479 -11.20 0.26 16.52
C ARG A 479 -10.44 -0.73 17.37
N ILE A 480 -9.19 -0.99 17.00
CA ILE A 480 -8.29 -1.92 17.69
C ILE A 480 -7.04 -1.14 18.09
N VAL A 481 -6.60 -1.32 19.33
CA VAL A 481 -5.37 -0.72 19.84
C VAL A 481 -4.45 -1.85 20.24
N HIS A 482 -3.23 -1.85 19.70
CA HIS A 482 -2.16 -2.75 20.09
C HIS A 482 -1.09 -1.95 20.83
N ASP A 483 -0.83 -2.37 22.06
CA ASP A 483 0.23 -1.87 22.93
C ASP A 483 1.46 -2.75 22.70
N PHE A 484 2.43 -2.25 21.93
CA PHE A 484 3.75 -2.85 21.79
C PHE A 484 4.74 -2.19 22.76
N GLU A 485 5.90 -2.81 22.98
CA GLU A 485 6.92 -2.29 23.91
C GLU A 485 7.30 -0.84 23.61
N ASP A 486 7.62 -0.54 22.35
CA ASP A 486 8.11 0.77 21.93
C ASP A 486 7.06 1.59 21.16
N TYR A 487 5.93 1.00 20.78
CA TYR A 487 4.92 1.65 19.93
C TYR A 487 3.50 1.40 20.41
N ASP A 488 2.62 2.38 20.19
CA ASP A 488 1.19 2.15 20.11
C ASP A 488 0.75 2.10 18.66
N LEU A 489 -0.03 1.07 18.32
CA LEU A 489 -0.71 0.95 17.03
C LEU A 489 -2.21 1.12 17.24
N VAL A 490 -2.79 2.11 16.56
CA VAL A 490 -4.24 2.28 16.46
C VAL A 490 -4.68 1.88 15.06
N PHE A 491 -5.43 0.79 14.95
CA PHE A 491 -6.11 0.37 13.72
C PHE A 491 -7.59 0.73 13.76
N ARG A 492 -8.10 1.26 12.66
CA ARG A 492 -9.52 1.60 12.51
C ARG A 492 -10.03 1.22 11.15
N PHE A 493 -11.30 0.86 11.10
CA PHE A 493 -11.98 0.54 9.85
C PHE A 493 -13.28 1.35 9.75
N TYR A 494 -13.55 1.89 8.57
CA TYR A 494 -14.65 2.79 8.30
C TYR A 494 -15.42 2.37 7.05
N GLU A 495 -16.73 2.58 7.08
CA GLU A 495 -17.64 2.42 5.93
C GLU A 495 -18.39 3.72 5.69
N ARG A 496 -18.55 4.10 4.42
CA ARG A 496 -19.31 5.29 4.04
C ARG A 496 -20.78 5.15 4.45
N GLU A 497 -21.35 6.20 5.02
CA GLU A 497 -22.76 6.19 5.42
C GLU A 497 -23.67 6.02 4.20
N GLY A 498 -24.69 5.17 4.33
CA GLY A 498 -25.58 4.85 3.20
C GLY A 498 -24.94 3.98 2.11
N TRP A 499 -23.69 3.52 2.28
CA TRP A 499 -23.06 2.59 1.36
C TRP A 499 -23.68 1.19 1.50
N ALA A 500 -24.57 0.86 0.58
CA ALA A 500 -25.00 -0.51 0.35
C ALA A 500 -23.95 -1.16 -0.55
N GLY A 501 -22.86 -1.68 0.04
CA GLY A 501 -21.82 -2.40 -0.70
C GLY A 501 -22.42 -3.40 -1.69
N GLY A 502 -21.70 -3.67 -2.79
CA GLY A 502 -22.15 -4.65 -3.80
C GLY A 502 -22.62 -5.93 -3.10
N LYS A 503 -23.80 -6.45 -3.46
CA LYS A 503 -24.49 -7.58 -2.79
C LYS A 503 -23.72 -8.93 -2.84
N SER A 504 -22.43 -8.92 -3.15
CA SER A 504 -21.51 -10.06 -3.25
C SER A 504 -20.24 -9.75 -2.46
N ALA A 505 -19.70 -10.75 -1.75
CA ALA A 505 -18.36 -10.68 -1.17
C ALA A 505 -17.35 -10.28 -2.26
N ARG A 506 -16.35 -9.43 -1.92
CA ARG A 506 -15.31 -9.08 -2.90
C ARG A 506 -14.48 -10.31 -3.27
N VAL A 507 -13.84 -10.22 -4.44
CA VAL A 507 -12.71 -11.10 -4.77
C VAL A 507 -11.66 -10.96 -3.66
N GLY A 508 -11.29 -12.08 -3.03
CA GLY A 508 -10.37 -12.09 -1.87
C GLY A 508 -11.03 -12.18 -0.49
N GLU A 509 -12.32 -11.82 -0.36
CA GLU A 509 -13.12 -12.01 0.87
C GLU A 509 -13.88 -13.35 0.90
N ASP A 510 -13.95 -14.05 -0.25
CA ASP A 510 -14.49 -15.40 -0.35
C ASP A 510 -13.57 -16.43 0.34
N VAL A 511 -13.71 -16.58 1.66
CA VAL A 511 -12.98 -17.60 2.44
C VAL A 511 -13.43 -19.03 2.07
N PHE A 512 -14.47 -19.18 1.23
CA PHE A 512 -14.96 -20.47 0.73
C PHE A 512 -15.20 -20.45 -0.78
N GLY A 513 -14.12 -20.54 -1.57
CA GLY A 513 -14.24 -20.98 -2.94
C GLY A 513 -14.82 -22.40 -3.00
N THR A 514 -16.06 -22.55 -3.47
CA THR A 514 -16.54 -23.64 -4.35
C THR A 514 -18.08 -23.59 -4.51
N TRP A 515 -18.55 -23.65 -5.77
CA TRP A 515 -19.89 -23.98 -6.29
C TRP A 515 -20.69 -22.92 -7.08
N ALA A 516 -20.46 -21.61 -6.94
CA ALA A 516 -21.34 -20.64 -7.61
C ALA A 516 -21.02 -20.38 -9.11
N HIS A 517 -19.78 -20.67 -9.56
CA HIS A 517 -19.34 -20.24 -10.91
C HIS A 517 -19.69 -21.22 -12.06
N TRP A 518 -20.23 -22.41 -11.75
CA TRP A 518 -20.52 -23.42 -12.80
C TRP A 518 -21.95 -23.39 -13.36
N HIS A 519 -22.87 -22.62 -12.76
CA HIS A 519 -24.28 -22.63 -13.19
C HIS A 519 -24.70 -21.50 -14.12
N LYS A 520 -23.80 -20.60 -14.52
CA LYS A 520 -24.15 -19.45 -15.40
C LYS A 520 -23.97 -19.71 -16.91
N LYS A 521 -23.70 -20.95 -17.32
CA LYS A 521 -23.67 -21.36 -18.74
C LYS A 521 -24.60 -22.53 -19.02
N VAL A 522 -25.91 -22.36 -18.83
CA VAL A 522 -26.94 -22.98 -19.69
C VAL A 522 -28.20 -22.12 -19.59
N ASN A 523 -28.55 -21.38 -20.63
CA ASN A 523 -29.88 -20.82 -20.82
C ASN A 523 -30.44 -21.51 -22.07
N ILE A 524 -31.47 -22.33 -21.91
CA ILE A 524 -32.37 -22.75 -22.99
C ILE A 524 -33.79 -22.43 -22.53
N THR A 525 -34.48 -21.75 -23.42
CA THR A 525 -35.85 -21.23 -23.44
C THR A 525 -36.94 -22.28 -23.22
N GLU A 526 -38.02 -21.93 -22.54
CA GLU A 526 -39.40 -22.09 -23.06
C GLU A 526 -40.48 -21.42 -22.15
N HIS A 527 -41.51 -20.91 -22.82
CA HIS A 527 -42.66 -20.16 -22.30
C HIS A 527 -43.79 -21.08 -21.79
N HIS A 528 -44.50 -20.70 -20.71
CA HIS A 528 -45.96 -20.51 -20.71
C HIS A 528 -46.52 -19.94 -19.39
N GLU A 529 -47.69 -19.33 -19.51
CA GLU A 529 -48.39 -18.37 -18.62
C GLU A 529 -49.52 -19.05 -17.78
N PRO A 530 -50.35 -18.36 -16.96
CA PRO A 530 -50.54 -18.67 -15.54
C PRO A 530 -51.94 -19.21 -15.16
N HIS A 531 -52.06 -19.80 -13.96
CA HIS A 531 -53.34 -19.92 -13.22
C HIS A 531 -53.12 -20.02 -11.70
N GLU A 532 -53.70 -19.08 -10.95
CA GLU A 532 -54.04 -19.13 -9.51
C GLU A 532 -55.52 -19.59 -9.33
N PRO A 533 -56.08 -19.89 -8.13
CA PRO A 533 -55.59 -19.64 -6.76
C PRO A 533 -55.76 -20.81 -5.74
N HIS A 534 -55.16 -20.67 -4.54
CA HIS A 534 -55.75 -20.89 -3.19
C HIS A 534 -54.67 -21.15 -2.11
N GLU A 535 -54.63 -20.28 -1.10
CA GLU A 535 -53.84 -20.37 0.16
C GLU A 535 -54.46 -21.37 1.16
N PRO A 536 -53.68 -22.04 2.06
CA PRO A 536 -53.09 -21.39 3.25
C PRO A 536 -51.66 -21.83 3.68
N HIS A 537 -50.94 -20.91 4.33
CA HIS A 537 -49.64 -21.09 5.02
C HIS A 537 -49.75 -21.91 6.35
N PRO A 538 -48.65 -22.33 7.03
CA PRO A 538 -47.24 -22.49 6.61
C PRO A 538 -46.60 -23.82 7.11
N LEU A 539 -45.78 -24.49 6.28
CA LEU A 539 -44.79 -25.46 6.76
C LEU A 539 -43.43 -25.19 6.09
N ARG A 540 -42.38 -25.18 6.91
CA ARG A 540 -40.95 -25.05 6.58
C ARG A 540 -40.65 -25.36 5.11
N LYS A 541 -40.21 -24.36 4.33
CA LYS A 541 -39.56 -24.61 3.04
C LYS A 541 -38.28 -25.40 3.30
N SER A 542 -38.34 -26.70 3.04
CA SER A 542 -37.19 -27.58 2.92
C SER A 542 -36.36 -27.13 1.72
N ASN A 543 -35.04 -27.15 1.87
CA ASN A 543 -34.12 -27.01 0.74
C ASN A 543 -34.52 -27.99 -0.37
N PRO A 544 -34.35 -27.63 -1.66
CA PRO A 544 -34.62 -28.56 -2.75
C PRO A 544 -33.79 -29.84 -2.54
N PRO A 545 -34.37 -31.03 -2.79
CA PRO A 545 -33.65 -32.28 -2.57
C PRO A 545 -32.45 -32.34 -3.50
N THR A 546 -31.26 -32.41 -2.91
CA THR A 546 -30.02 -32.72 -3.64
C THR A 546 -30.20 -34.08 -4.33
N MET A 547 -30.24 -34.06 -5.67
CA MET A 547 -30.42 -35.28 -6.47
C MET A 547 -29.08 -36.01 -6.56
N HIS A 548 -29.00 -37.15 -5.89
CA HIS A 548 -27.81 -38.00 -5.89
C HIS A 548 -27.94 -39.08 -6.96
N LEU A 549 -26.88 -39.30 -7.74
CA LEU A 549 -26.78 -40.45 -8.62
C LEU A 549 -26.68 -41.75 -7.80
N MET A 550 -27.66 -42.63 -8.00
CA MET A 550 -27.79 -43.94 -7.37
C MET A 550 -27.70 -45.03 -8.45
N TYR A 551 -27.53 -46.29 -8.03
CA TYR A 551 -27.57 -47.43 -8.94
C TYR A 551 -28.20 -48.69 -8.31
N THR A 552 -28.72 -49.57 -9.15
CA THR A 552 -29.02 -50.99 -8.86
C THR A 552 -28.15 -51.87 -9.74
N LEU A 553 -28.07 -53.17 -9.43
CA LEU A 553 -27.37 -54.14 -10.28
C LEU A 553 -28.38 -54.89 -11.15
N ASP A 554 -28.05 -55.07 -12.42
CA ASP A 554 -28.80 -55.96 -13.30
C ASP A 554 -28.44 -57.44 -13.05
N ALA A 555 -29.13 -58.36 -13.73
CA ALA A 555 -28.92 -59.80 -13.59
C ALA A 555 -27.49 -60.26 -13.98
N ASN A 556 -26.73 -59.43 -14.70
CA ASN A 556 -25.37 -59.69 -15.12
C ASN A 556 -24.33 -58.99 -14.24
N GLY A 557 -24.75 -58.29 -13.18
CA GLY A 557 -23.89 -57.57 -12.25
C GLY A 557 -23.45 -56.18 -12.73
N ASN A 558 -24.03 -55.65 -13.80
CA ASN A 558 -23.75 -54.28 -14.28
C ASN A 558 -24.60 -53.25 -13.53
N ARG A 559 -24.08 -52.03 -13.41
CA ARG A 559 -24.74 -50.94 -12.68
C ARG A 559 -25.75 -50.22 -13.58
N LEU A 560 -27.01 -50.20 -13.16
CA LEU A 560 -28.08 -49.40 -13.75
C LEU A 560 -28.31 -48.15 -12.90
N TYR A 561 -28.05 -46.98 -13.46
CA TYR A 561 -28.06 -45.71 -12.72
C TYR A 561 -29.45 -45.05 -12.70
N THR A 562 -29.78 -44.40 -11.58
CA THR A 562 -31.06 -43.70 -11.36
C THR A 562 -30.90 -42.58 -10.34
N LEU A 563 -31.80 -41.59 -10.36
CA LEU A 563 -31.87 -40.53 -9.34
C LEU A 563 -32.90 -40.83 -8.25
N LYS A 564 -33.70 -41.89 -8.42
CA LYS A 564 -34.72 -42.30 -7.45
C LYS A 564 -34.08 -43.15 -6.35
N LYS A 565 -34.48 -42.95 -5.09
CA LYS A 565 -33.99 -43.77 -3.95
C LYS A 565 -34.51 -45.22 -3.98
N VAL A 566 -35.59 -45.46 -4.70
CA VAL A 566 -36.17 -46.79 -4.95
C VAL A 566 -36.50 -46.87 -6.44
N ALA A 567 -36.03 -47.92 -7.10
CA ALA A 567 -36.31 -48.19 -8.50
C ALA A 567 -36.67 -49.67 -8.66
N GLN A 568 -37.75 -49.95 -9.40
CA GLN A 568 -38.24 -51.33 -9.66
C GLN A 568 -38.43 -52.16 -8.38
N GLY A 569 -38.92 -51.55 -7.30
CA GLY A 569 -39.15 -52.21 -6.02
C GLY A 569 -37.89 -52.49 -5.19
N GLN A 570 -36.69 -52.11 -5.66
CA GLN A 570 -35.43 -52.27 -4.94
C GLN A 570 -34.86 -50.93 -4.47
N VAL A 571 -34.26 -50.93 -3.28
CA VAL A 571 -33.56 -49.78 -2.73
C VAL A 571 -32.25 -49.58 -3.48
N THR A 572 -32.07 -48.39 -4.04
CA THR A 572 -30.88 -48.05 -4.85
C THR A 572 -29.70 -47.67 -3.96
N LYS A 573 -28.48 -47.97 -4.38
CA LYS A 573 -27.23 -47.67 -3.65
C LYS A 573 -26.55 -46.42 -4.22
N SER A 574 -25.84 -45.65 -3.41
CA SER A 574 -25.12 -44.46 -3.90
C SER A 574 -24.03 -44.86 -4.90
N ALA A 575 -23.99 -44.20 -6.04
CA ALA A 575 -22.96 -44.42 -7.05
C ALA A 575 -21.62 -43.71 -6.71
N HIS A 576 -21.60 -42.88 -5.66
CA HIS A 576 -20.43 -42.09 -5.29
C HIS A 576 -19.47 -42.92 -4.41
N PRO A 577 -18.17 -42.98 -4.71
CA PRO A 577 -17.18 -43.56 -3.81
C PRO A 577 -17.19 -42.82 -2.46
N ALA A 578 -16.94 -43.51 -1.35
CA ALA A 578 -17.05 -42.94 0.00
C ALA A 578 -16.24 -41.65 0.23
N ARG A 579 -15.14 -41.45 -0.52
CA ARG A 579 -14.32 -40.23 -0.49
C ARG A 579 -14.98 -39.01 -1.16
N PHE A 580 -15.98 -39.25 -1.99
CA PHE A 580 -16.70 -38.26 -2.79
C PHE A 580 -18.22 -38.31 -2.55
N SER A 581 -18.65 -38.95 -1.46
CA SER A 581 -20.06 -38.95 -1.06
C SER A 581 -20.45 -37.53 -0.64
N PRO A 582 -21.44 -36.90 -1.30
CA PRO A 582 -21.86 -35.53 -0.95
C PRO A 582 -22.43 -35.43 0.47
N ASP A 583 -22.95 -36.55 1.00
CA ASP A 583 -23.49 -36.66 2.36
C ASP A 583 -22.41 -36.83 3.44
N ASP A 584 -21.18 -37.19 3.07
CA ASP A 584 -20.09 -37.45 4.02
C ASP A 584 -18.95 -36.44 3.90
N LYS A 585 -19.23 -35.21 4.36
CA LYS A 585 -18.30 -34.06 4.39
C LYS A 585 -17.01 -34.32 5.18
N TRP A 586 -17.00 -35.35 6.05
CA TRP A 586 -15.86 -35.68 6.92
C TRP A 586 -15.18 -37.00 6.54
N SER A 587 -15.52 -37.57 5.38
CA SER A 587 -14.97 -38.85 4.91
C SER A 587 -13.45 -38.85 4.85
N ARG A 588 -12.83 -37.74 4.41
CA ARG A 588 -11.36 -37.59 4.36
C ARG A 588 -10.74 -37.66 5.76
N GLN A 589 -11.28 -36.94 6.72
CA GLN A 589 -10.81 -36.92 8.11
C GLN A 589 -10.99 -38.29 8.76
N ARG A 590 -12.15 -38.94 8.56
CA ARG A 590 -12.43 -40.26 9.12
C ARG A 590 -11.51 -41.35 8.55
N VAL A 591 -11.23 -41.32 7.25
CA VAL A 591 -10.27 -42.25 6.61
C VAL A 591 -8.84 -41.98 7.10
N THR A 592 -8.46 -40.71 7.28
CA THR A 592 -7.14 -40.33 7.81
C THR A 592 -6.96 -40.83 9.24
N LEU A 593 -8.00 -40.70 10.08
CA LEU A 593 -8.00 -41.19 11.45
C LEU A 593 -7.90 -42.72 11.49
N LYS A 594 -8.72 -43.43 10.71
CA LYS A 594 -8.65 -44.90 10.60
C LYS A 594 -7.29 -45.37 10.12
N ARG A 595 -6.67 -44.68 9.16
CA ARG A 595 -5.31 -44.98 8.68
C ARG A 595 -4.27 -44.84 9.80
N ARG A 596 -4.36 -43.77 10.60
CA ARG A 596 -3.45 -43.49 11.72
C ARG A 596 -3.51 -44.57 12.80
N PHE A 597 -4.69 -45.15 13.04
CA PHE A 597 -4.90 -46.20 14.04
C PHE A 597 -4.87 -47.63 13.46
N GLY A 598 -4.51 -47.82 12.18
CA GLY A 598 -4.41 -49.16 11.58
C GLY A 598 -5.75 -49.87 11.37
N LEU A 599 -6.86 -49.13 11.31
CA LEU A 599 -8.24 -49.66 11.29
C LEU A 599 -8.82 -49.78 9.88
N LEU A 600 -8.03 -49.58 8.82
CA LEU A 600 -8.47 -49.84 7.46
C LEU A 600 -8.42 -51.34 7.19
N LEU A 601 -9.40 -51.88 6.45
CA LEU A 601 -9.40 -53.31 6.09
C LEU A 601 -8.10 -53.71 5.37
N THR A 602 -7.49 -52.82 4.60
CA THR A 602 -6.21 -53.04 3.93
C THR A 602 -5.00 -53.08 4.88
N GLN A 603 -5.17 -52.67 6.14
CA GLN A 603 -4.14 -52.69 7.19
C GLN A 603 -4.35 -53.83 8.19
N GLN A 604 -5.52 -54.47 8.17
CA GLN A 604 -5.80 -55.63 9.00
C GLN A 604 -5.30 -56.89 8.28
N LYS A 605 -4.65 -57.80 9.01
CA LYS A 605 -4.29 -59.11 8.45
C LYS A 605 -5.58 -59.89 8.21
N GLU A 606 -5.69 -60.51 7.04
CA GLU A 606 -6.75 -61.51 6.78
C GLU A 606 -6.59 -62.65 7.80
N GLU A 607 -7.62 -62.90 8.61
CA GLU A 607 -7.77 -64.13 9.40
C GLU A 607 -8.45 -65.21 8.58
#